data_AF-A0A9P6H5W9-F1
#
_entry.id   AF-A0A9P6H5W9-F1
#
_cell.length_a   1.000
_cell.length_b   1.000
_cell.length_c   1.000
_cell.angle_alpha   90.00
_cell.angle_beta   90.00
_cell.angle_gamma   90.00
#
_symmetry.space_group_name_H-M   'P 1'
#
loop_
_entity.id
_entity.type
_entity.pdbx_description
1 polymer ?
#
loop_
_entity_poly.entity_id
_entity_poly.type
_entity_poly.pdbx_seq_one_letter_code
_entity_poly.pdbx_strand_id
1 'polypeptide(L)'
;LTTFSRPDQVGWWLRIGRRSFDKSPPIKSLEKYTKLWICWWTSLQPDWRKTGRWPLPCRVPVHGGWDELLAGGKDGLFIVVMTLAWWSNAQAEMEGESHQLEAAIADVSWV
;
A
#
# COMPACT_ATOMS: atom_id res chain seq x y z
N LEU A 1 11.62 -1.17 -0.28
CA LEU A 1 10.47 -0.44 -0.85
C LEU A 1 10.87 0.98 -1.21
N THR A 2 10.49 1.48 -2.39
CA THR A 2 10.72 2.87 -2.80
C THR A 2 10.07 3.87 -1.83
N THR A 3 10.59 5.10 -1.79
CA THR A 3 9.99 6.23 -1.06
C THR A 3 9.08 7.08 -1.94
N PHE A 4 9.04 6.81 -3.25
CA PHE A 4 8.23 7.58 -4.21
C PHE A 4 6.74 7.52 -3.84
N SER A 5 6.12 8.68 -3.66
CA SER A 5 4.71 8.84 -3.24
C SER A 5 4.30 8.09 -1.97
N ARG A 6 5.26 7.54 -1.20
CA ARG A 6 4.99 6.79 0.02
C ARG A 6 4.27 7.69 1.03
N PRO A 7 3.13 7.26 1.62
CA PRO A 7 2.46 8.06 2.63
C PRO A 7 3.40 8.39 3.80
N ASP A 8 3.33 9.64 4.29
CA ASP A 8 4.20 10.14 5.37
C ASP A 8 4.11 9.27 6.62
N GLN A 9 2.90 8.74 6.89
CA GLN A 9 2.59 7.78 7.94
C GLN A 9 3.53 6.57 7.93
N VAL A 10 3.86 6.05 6.75
CA VAL A 10 4.79 4.94 6.62
C VAL A 10 6.18 5.38 7.06
N GLY A 11 6.69 6.50 6.55
CA GLY A 11 8.01 7.01 6.91
C GLY A 11 8.15 7.29 8.41
N TRP A 12 7.10 7.83 9.04
CA TRP A 12 7.04 8.04 10.49
C TRP A 12 7.03 6.72 11.25
N TRP A 13 6.17 5.76 10.86
CA TRP A 13 6.03 4.48 11.55
C TRP A 13 7.31 3.64 11.47
N LEU A 14 7.97 3.61 10.31
CA LEU A 14 9.25 2.91 10.14
C LEU A 14 10.36 3.47 11.04
N ARG A 15 10.31 4.76 11.38
CA ARG A 15 11.33 5.44 12.20
C ARG A 15 11.02 5.40 13.70
N ILE A 16 9.75 5.57 14.05
CA ILE A 16 9.30 5.85 15.43
C ILE A 16 8.32 4.78 15.90
N GLY A 17 7.34 4.41 15.06
CA GLY A 17 6.21 3.55 15.42
C GLY A 17 6.50 2.04 15.47
N ARG A 18 7.56 1.54 14.83
CA ARG A 18 7.92 0.09 14.81
C ARG A 18 8.09 -0.55 16.20
N ARG A 19 8.26 0.25 17.26
CA ARG A 19 8.38 -0.23 18.64
C ARG A 19 7.02 -0.53 19.30
N SER A 20 5.91 -0.14 18.67
CA SER A 20 4.55 -0.35 19.17
C SER A 20 3.58 -0.56 18.00
N PHE A 21 3.31 -1.81 17.67
CA PHE A 21 2.40 -2.17 16.56
C PHE A 21 0.97 -1.66 16.76
N ASP A 22 0.55 -1.50 18.02
CA ASP A 22 -0.78 -1.00 18.37
C ASP A 22 -0.96 0.51 18.08
N LYS A 23 0.15 1.24 17.84
CA LYS A 23 0.11 2.68 17.54
C LYS A 23 0.07 2.91 16.03
N SER A 24 -1.14 2.92 15.50
CA SER A 24 -1.39 3.37 14.12
C SER A 24 -1.06 4.86 13.98
N PRO A 25 -0.35 5.27 12.92
CA PRO A 25 -0.08 6.69 12.66
C PRO A 25 -1.39 7.44 12.33
N PRO A 26 -1.53 8.70 12.75
CA PRO A 26 -2.74 9.46 12.48
C PRO A 26 -2.89 9.75 10.98
N ILE A 27 -4.02 9.31 10.41
CA ILE A 27 -4.45 9.66 9.06
C ILE A 27 -5.44 10.82 9.21
N LYS A 28 -5.05 12.02 8.76
CA LYS A 28 -5.89 13.24 8.89
C LYS A 28 -6.81 13.49 7.70
N SER A 29 -6.49 12.89 6.55
CA SER A 29 -7.24 13.01 5.31
C SER A 29 -7.18 11.68 4.60
N LEU A 30 -8.33 11.00 4.56
CA LEU A 30 -8.47 9.70 3.94
C LEU A 30 -8.22 9.79 2.43
N GLU A 31 -8.70 10.86 1.79
CA GLU A 31 -8.48 11.14 0.37
C GLU A 31 -6.99 11.25 0.03
N LYS A 32 -6.24 12.07 0.77
CA LYS A 32 -4.80 12.25 0.53
C LYS A 32 -4.04 10.94 0.76
N TYR A 33 -4.39 10.21 1.83
CA TYR A 33 -3.78 8.93 2.14
C TYR A 33 -4.01 7.92 1.02
N THR A 34 -5.27 7.78 0.59
CA THR A 34 -5.70 6.89 -0.51
C THR A 34 -4.89 7.15 -1.78
N LYS A 35 -4.82 8.42 -2.21
CA LYS A 35 -4.09 8.81 -3.41
C LYS A 35 -2.60 8.48 -3.31
N LEU A 36 -1.97 8.82 -2.19
CA LEU A 36 -0.54 8.53 -1.98
C LEU A 36 -0.28 7.02 -1.92
N TRP A 37 -1.14 6.28 -1.23
CA TRP A 37 -1.02 4.83 -1.09
C TRP A 37 -1.12 4.13 -2.45
N ILE A 38 -2.11 4.47 -3.27
CA ILE A 38 -2.27 3.90 -4.63
C ILE A 38 -1.06 4.20 -5.51
N CYS A 39 -0.58 5.46 -5.51
CA CYS A 39 0.62 5.84 -6.27
C CYS A 39 1.86 5.08 -5.79
N TRP A 40 2.04 4.95 -4.47
CA TRP A 40 3.16 4.23 -3.88
C TRP A 40 3.10 2.74 -4.21
N TRP A 41 1.95 2.08 -3.99
CA TRP A 41 1.76 0.67 -4.30
C TRP A 41 1.99 0.38 -5.79
N THR A 42 1.47 1.21 -6.68
CA THR A 42 1.70 1.11 -8.13
C THR A 42 3.19 1.21 -8.47
N SER A 43 3.94 2.10 -7.80
CA SER A 43 5.38 2.25 -8.01
C SER A 43 6.20 1.04 -7.56
N LEU A 44 5.66 0.21 -6.67
CA LEU A 44 6.28 -1.03 -6.19
C LEU A 44 6.05 -2.22 -7.12
N GLN A 45 5.06 -2.14 -8.00
CA GLN A 45 4.75 -3.25 -8.90
C GLN A 45 5.79 -3.38 -10.02
N PRO A 46 5.88 -4.57 -10.64
CA PRO A 46 6.65 -4.73 -11.88
C PRO A 46 6.15 -3.82 -12.99
N ASP A 47 7.04 -3.41 -13.89
CA ASP A 47 6.70 -2.53 -15.02
C ASP A 47 5.57 -3.05 -15.91
N TRP A 48 5.49 -4.38 -16.10
CA TRP A 48 4.42 -5.00 -16.89
C TRP A 48 3.02 -4.79 -16.30
N ARG A 49 2.92 -4.40 -15.02
CA ARG A 49 1.66 -4.14 -14.33
C ARG A 49 1.29 -2.65 -14.28
N LYS A 50 2.22 -1.74 -14.54
CA LYS A 50 2.04 -0.28 -14.45
C LYS A 50 1.32 0.29 -15.69
N THR A 51 0.01 0.09 -15.79
CA THR A 51 -0.80 0.57 -16.93
C THR A 51 -1.28 2.02 -16.79
N GLY A 52 -0.92 2.73 -15.71
CA GLY A 52 -1.42 4.08 -15.41
C GLY A 52 -2.90 4.14 -15.04
N ARG A 53 -3.53 2.99 -14.77
CA ARG A 53 -4.93 2.88 -14.33
C ARG A 53 -4.99 2.13 -13.01
N TRP A 54 -5.98 2.49 -12.20
CA TRP A 54 -6.32 1.82 -10.95
C TRP A 54 -7.76 1.31 -11.02
N PRO A 55 -8.08 0.10 -10.53
CA PRO A 55 -7.18 -0.95 -10.00
C PRO A 55 -6.18 -1.48 -11.03
N LEU A 56 -5.09 -2.10 -10.57
CA LEU A 56 -4.07 -2.64 -11.46
C LEU A 56 -4.55 -3.94 -12.12
N PRO A 57 -4.07 -4.27 -13.33
CA PRO A 57 -4.42 -5.52 -13.98
C PRO A 57 -3.89 -6.72 -13.19
N CYS A 58 -4.75 -7.71 -12.99
CA CYS A 58 -4.43 -8.99 -12.37
C CYS A 58 -4.18 -10.07 -13.44
N ARG A 59 -3.19 -9.84 -14.31
CA ARG A 59 -2.79 -10.78 -15.37
C ARG A 59 -1.28 -10.88 -15.45
N VAL A 60 -0.74 -12.08 -15.24
CA VAL A 60 0.70 -12.35 -15.39
C VAL A 60 1.00 -12.63 -16.86
N PRO A 61 1.90 -11.86 -17.53
CA PRO A 61 2.35 -12.18 -18.87
C PRO A 61 3.15 -13.49 -18.90
N VAL A 62 3.20 -14.18 -20.04
CA VAL A 62 3.93 -15.46 -20.24
C VAL A 62 5.42 -15.37 -19.84
N HIS A 63 6.00 -14.16 -19.88
CA HIS A 63 7.39 -13.89 -19.50
C HIS A 63 7.54 -12.83 -18.38
N GLY A 64 6.45 -12.51 -17.66
CA GLY A 64 6.49 -11.52 -16.58
C GLY A 64 6.91 -12.15 -15.26
N GLY A 65 8.08 -11.77 -14.74
CA GLY A 65 8.54 -12.15 -13.41
C GLY A 65 8.02 -11.21 -12.32
N TRP A 66 8.00 -11.70 -11.07
CA TRP A 66 7.73 -10.93 -9.86
C TRP A 66 9.02 -10.47 -9.15
N ASP A 67 10.17 -10.61 -9.81
CA ASP A 67 11.50 -10.44 -9.21
C ASP A 67 11.70 -9.06 -8.56
N GLU A 68 11.09 -8.01 -9.12
CA GLU A 68 11.09 -6.66 -8.54
C GLU A 68 10.35 -6.58 -7.19
N LEU A 69 9.35 -7.43 -7.00
CA LEU A 69 8.55 -7.51 -5.79
C LEU A 69 9.09 -8.54 -4.79
N LEU A 70 9.91 -9.49 -5.25
CA LEU A 70 10.66 -10.46 -4.43
C LEU A 70 11.82 -9.80 -3.65
N ALA A 71 11.67 -8.55 -3.23
CA ALA A 71 12.56 -7.88 -2.31
C ALA A 71 12.28 -8.36 -0.87
N GLY A 72 12.70 -9.59 -0.57
CA GLY A 72 12.71 -10.19 0.77
C GLY A 72 13.68 -9.47 1.71
N GLY A 73 13.34 -8.25 2.11
CA GLY A 73 14.08 -7.45 3.08
C GLY A 73 13.26 -7.20 4.34
N LYS A 74 13.90 -6.63 5.37
CA LYS A 74 13.34 -6.30 6.70
C LYS A 74 12.09 -5.39 6.69
N ASP A 75 11.65 -4.96 5.51
CA ASP A 75 10.66 -3.93 5.23
C ASP A 75 9.82 -4.25 3.97
N GLY A 76 9.49 -5.53 3.75
CA GLY A 76 8.75 -6.02 2.57
C GLY A 76 7.22 -5.85 2.64
N LEU A 77 6.49 -6.78 2.03
CA LEU A 77 5.01 -6.80 1.92
C LEU A 77 4.28 -6.62 3.27
N PHE A 78 4.91 -7.01 4.38
CA PHE A 78 4.40 -6.78 5.73
C PHE A 78 4.03 -5.31 5.99
N ILE A 79 4.86 -4.34 5.56
CA ILE A 79 4.54 -2.91 5.75
C ILE A 79 3.30 -2.53 4.95
N VAL A 80 3.13 -3.10 3.76
CA VAL A 80 1.97 -2.85 2.91
C VAL A 80 0.70 -3.35 3.61
N VAL A 81 0.73 -4.55 4.20
CA VAL A 81 -0.38 -5.07 4.99
C VAL A 81 -0.69 -4.17 6.20
N MET A 82 0.34 -3.72 6.93
CA MET A 82 0.15 -2.78 8.04
C MET A 82 -0.52 -1.47 7.60
N THR A 83 -0.15 -0.94 6.44
CA THR A 83 -0.76 0.28 5.90
C THR A 83 -2.23 0.11 5.54
N LEU A 84 -2.64 -1.08 5.08
CA LEU A 84 -4.06 -1.40 4.84
C LEU A 84 -4.85 -1.45 6.16
N ALA A 85 -4.26 -2.00 7.23
CA ALA A 85 -4.89 -2.00 8.54
C ALA A 85 -5.10 -0.56 9.08
N TRP A 86 -4.11 0.32 8.91
CA TRP A 86 -4.26 1.73 9.32
C TRP A 86 -5.36 2.44 8.52
N TRP A 87 -5.43 2.18 7.21
CA TRP A 87 -6.46 2.72 6.34
C TRP A 87 -7.84 2.24 6.78
N SER A 88 -8.01 0.93 7.01
CA SER A 88 -9.27 0.35 7.51
C SER A 88 -9.74 1.00 8.81
N ASN A 89 -8.84 1.19 9.78
CA ASN A 89 -9.17 1.86 11.03
C ASN A 89 -9.59 3.32 10.82
N ALA A 90 -8.80 4.08 10.05
CA ALA A 90 -9.10 5.49 9.77
C ALA A 90 -10.42 5.67 9.00
N GLN A 91 -10.75 4.75 8.10
CA GLN A 91 -12.00 4.80 7.36
C GLN A 91 -13.21 4.51 8.25
N ALA A 92 -13.10 3.55 9.17
CA ALA A 92 -14.14 3.27 10.16
C ALA A 92 -14.39 4.48 11.10
N GLU A 93 -13.32 5.19 11.49
CA GLU A 93 -13.42 6.40 12.32
C GLU A 93 -14.03 7.61 11.58
N MET A 94 -13.84 7.68 10.25
CA MET A 94 -14.24 8.84 9.43
C MET A 94 -15.50 8.60 8.57
N GLU A 95 -16.16 7.44 8.71
CA GLU A 95 -17.32 7.03 7.88
C GLU A 95 -17.06 7.13 6.35
N GLY A 96 -15.83 6.83 5.93
CA GLY A 96 -15.42 6.94 4.52
C GLY A 96 -15.88 5.77 3.63
N GLU A 97 -15.94 6.00 2.32
CA GLU A 97 -16.28 4.96 1.33
C GLU A 97 -15.21 3.85 1.21
N SER A 98 -15.67 2.60 1.04
CA SER A 98 -14.84 1.37 1.10
C SER A 98 -14.25 0.92 -0.23
N HIS A 99 -14.72 1.45 -1.36
CA HIS A 99 -14.38 0.91 -2.67
C HIS A 99 -12.87 0.90 -2.98
N GLN A 100 -12.14 1.93 -2.53
CA GLN A 100 -10.68 2.00 -2.73
C GLN A 100 -9.90 1.05 -1.82
N LEU A 101 -10.34 0.91 -0.58
CA LEU A 101 -9.73 -0.01 0.38
C LEU A 101 -9.95 -1.47 -0.05
N GLU A 102 -11.17 -1.81 -0.49
CA GLU A 102 -11.49 -3.15 -1.02
C GLU A 102 -10.65 -3.48 -2.25
N ALA A 103 -10.55 -2.54 -3.20
CA ALA A 103 -9.70 -2.71 -4.37
C ALA A 103 -8.23 -2.91 -3.97
N ALA A 104 -7.73 -2.15 -2.99
CA ALA A 104 -6.37 -2.26 -2.49
C ALA A 104 -6.10 -3.60 -1.80
N ILE A 105 -7.04 -4.09 -0.97
CA ILE A 105 -6.96 -5.41 -0.32
C ILE A 105 -6.96 -6.52 -1.36
N ALA A 106 -7.87 -6.46 -2.34
CA ALA A 106 -7.94 -7.45 -3.41
C ALA A 106 -6.65 -7.48 -4.24
N ASP A 107 -6.09 -6.31 -4.54
CA ASP A 107 -4.86 -6.18 -5.30
C ASP A 107 -3.65 -6.73 -4.54
N VAL A 108 -3.49 -6.39 -3.25
CA VAL A 108 -2.42 -6.92 -2.39
C VAL A 108 -2.57 -8.42 -2.17
N SER A 109 -3.79 -8.96 -2.15
CA SER A 109 -4.04 -10.40 -1.99
C SER A 109 -3.76 -11.21 -3.25
N TRP A 110 -3.81 -10.57 -4.43
CA TRP A 110 -3.50 -11.22 -5.71
C TRP A 110 -1.99 -11.42 -5.92
N VAL A 111 -1.21 -10.56 -5.28
CA VAL A 111 0.25 -10.47 -5.35
C VAL A 111 0.91 -11.45 -4.40
#